data_AF-A0A161M3D2-F1
#
_entry.id   AF-A0A161M3D2-F1
#
_cell.length_a   1.000
_cell.length_b   1.000
_cell.length_c   1.000
_cell.angle_alpha   90.00
_cell.angle_beta   90.00
_cell.angle_gamma   90.00
#
_symmetry.space_group_name_H-M   'P 1'
#
loop_
_entity.id
_entity.type
_entity.pdbx_description
1 polymer ?
#
loop_
_entity_poly.entity_id
_entity_poly.type
_entity_poly.pdbx_seq_one_letter_code
_entity_poly.pdbx_strand_id
1 'polypeptide(L)' 'NLHSQIAVKALGIGKHVLCDKPSGLCQSEALKMVRASQYYPSLISIVNHSLRFLPAFAQMRKAIVDGYLGG' A
#
# COMPACT_ATOMS: atom_id res chain seq x y z
N ASN A 1 -10.78 4.30 13.54
CA ASN A 1 -10.44 4.52 12.11
C ASN A 1 -11.02 3.36 11.31
N LEU A 2 -11.85 3.66 10.30
CA LEU A 2 -12.64 2.67 9.56
C LEU A 2 -11.89 2.03 8.38
N HIS A 3 -10.74 2.57 7.98
CA HIS A 3 -9.96 2.11 6.82
C HIS A 3 -9.69 0.60 6.85
N SER A 4 -9.11 0.10 7.95
CA SER A 4 -8.82 -1.32 8.14
C SER A 4 -10.07 -2.20 8.05
N GLN A 5 -11.16 -1.83 8.72
CA GLN A 5 -12.39 -2.62 8.72
C GLN A 5 -13.04 -2.69 7.34
N ILE A 6 -13.10 -1.57 6.62
CA ILE A 6 -13.67 -1.51 5.27
C ILE A 6 -12.80 -2.31 4.30
N ALA A 7 -11.48 -2.12 4.35
CA ALA A 7 -10.53 -2.83 3.49
C ALA A 7 -10.57 -4.34 3.71
N VAL A 8 -10.57 -4.80 4.97
CA VAL A 8 -10.65 -6.23 5.30
C VAL A 8 -11.95 -6.85 4.78
N LYS A 9 -13.09 -6.16 4.96
CA LYS A 9 -14.38 -6.65 4.45
C LYS A 9 -14.39 -6.72 2.92
N ALA A 10 -13.91 -5.67 2.24
CA ALA A 10 -13.86 -5.62 0.77
C ALA A 10 -12.93 -6.69 0.17
N LEU A 11 -11.74 -6.87 0.75
CA LEU A 11 -10.81 -7.94 0.35
C LEU A 11 -11.42 -9.32 0.61
N GLY A 12 -12.09 -9.51 1.75
CA GLY A 12 -12.74 -10.77 2.12
C GLY A 12 -13.89 -11.21 1.19
N ILE A 13 -14.46 -10.28 0.42
CA ILE A 13 -15.49 -10.59 -0.60
C ILE A 13 -14.95 -10.54 -2.04
N GLY A 14 -13.64 -10.56 -2.22
CA GLY A 14 -13.03 -10.67 -3.54
C GLY A 14 -12.90 -9.35 -4.31
N LYS A 15 -12.84 -8.18 -3.63
CA LYS A 15 -12.71 -6.88 -4.31
C LYS A 15 -11.31 -6.30 -4.21
N HIS A 16 -10.87 -5.65 -5.29
CA HIS A 16 -9.70 -4.77 -5.25
C HIS A 16 -9.91 -3.62 -4.27
N VAL A 17 -8.86 -3.25 -3.55
CA VAL A 17 -8.90 -2.17 -2.57
C VAL A 17 -7.78 -1.18 -2.81
N LEU A 18 -8.16 0.09 -3.00
CA LEU A 18 -7.28 1.24 -2.86
C LEU A 18 -7.71 1.99 -1.58
N CYS A 19 -6.82 2.06 -0.60
CA CYS A 19 -7.09 2.65 0.71
C CYS A 19 -6.22 3.90 0.93
N ASP A 20 -6.82 4.99 1.42
CA ASP A 20 -6.05 6.20 1.72
C ASP A 20 -5.19 6.06 2.98
N LYS A 21 -4.13 6.86 3.08
CA LYS A 21 -3.25 6.86 4.25
C LYS A 21 -3.88 7.65 5.42
N PRO A 22 -3.63 7.28 6.70
CA PRO A 22 -2.94 6.08 7.13
C PRO A 22 -3.85 4.83 7.02
N SER A 23 -3.23 3.67 6.75
CA SER A 23 -3.93 2.38 6.66
C SER A 23 -4.66 1.98 7.96
N GLY A 24 -4.19 2.49 9.11
CA GLY A 24 -4.81 2.32 10.43
C GLY A 24 -4.20 3.25 11.47
N LEU A 25 -4.63 3.13 12.73
CA LEU A 25 -4.08 3.92 13.86
C LEU A 25 -2.91 3.22 14.55
N CYS A 26 -2.70 1.93 14.27
CA CYS A 26 -1.64 1.12 14.85
C CYS A 26 -1.24 0.00 13.89
N GLN A 27 -0.09 -0.62 14.17
CA GLN A 27 0.49 -1.68 13.35
C GLN A 27 -0.44 -2.89 13.20
N SER A 28 -1.19 -3.26 14.25
CA SER A 28 -2.08 -4.42 14.22
C SER A 28 -3.22 -4.26 13.22
N GLU A 29 -3.75 -3.05 13.04
CA GLU A 29 -4.78 -2.76 12.03
C GLU A 29 -4.22 -2.88 10.61
N ALA A 30 -3.04 -2.34 10.35
CA ALA A 30 -2.39 -2.50 9.04
C ALA A 30 -2.10 -3.98 8.74
N LEU A 31 -1.69 -4.77 9.74
CA LEU A 31 -1.43 -6.20 9.57
C LEU A 31 -2.69 -7.00 9.24
N LYS A 32 -3.86 -6.61 9.76
CA LYS A 32 -5.15 -7.22 9.38
C LYS A 32 -5.44 -7.05 7.89
N MET A 33 -5.18 -5.86 7.33
CA MET A 33 -5.34 -5.61 5.90
C MET A 33 -4.39 -6.45 5.05
N VAL A 34 -3.13 -6.58 5.48
CA VAL A 34 -2.13 -7.44 4.80
C VAL A 34 -2.58 -8.91 4.80
N ARG A 35 -3.06 -9.42 5.94
CA ARG A 35 -3.59 -10.79 6.00
C ARG A 35 -4.83 -10.95 5.12
N ALA A 36 -5.70 -9.95 5.08
CA ALA A 36 -6.90 -9.98 4.24
C ALA A 36 -6.58 -9.99 2.75
N SER A 37 -5.54 -9.28 2.30
CA SER A 37 -5.16 -9.25 0.88
C SER A 37 -4.56 -10.56 0.40
N GLN A 38 -4.03 -11.38 1.31
CA GLN A 38 -3.44 -12.68 0.98
C GLN A 38 -4.48 -13.76 0.65
N TYR A 39 -5.76 -13.60 1.03
CA TYR A 39 -6.81 -14.59 0.72
C TYR A 39 -7.09 -14.71 -0.77
N TYR A 40 -6.92 -13.63 -1.52
CA TYR A 40 -7.09 -13.61 -2.97
C TYR A 40 -5.85 -13.00 -3.61
N PRO A 41 -4.80 -13.79 -3.91
CA PRO A 41 -3.51 -13.29 -4.40
C PRO A 41 -3.58 -12.50 -5.71
N SER A 42 -4.65 -12.70 -6.50
CA SER A 42 -4.90 -11.95 -7.73
C SER A 42 -5.47 -10.54 -7.49
N LEU A 43 -5.91 -10.22 -6.26
CA LEU A 43 -6.45 -8.91 -5.94
C LEU A 43 -5.34 -7.90 -5.64
N ILE A 44 -5.48 -6.74 -6.27
CA ILE A 44 -4.75 -5.54 -5.94
C ILE A 44 -5.22 -4.99 -4.57
N SER A 45 -4.27 -4.79 -3.67
CA SER A 45 -4.44 -4.10 -2.39
C SER A 45 -3.35 -3.04 -2.23
N ILE A 46 -3.73 -1.75 -2.31
CA ILE A 46 -2.79 -0.62 -2.33
C ILE A 46 -3.16 0.38 -1.24
N VAL A 47 -2.14 0.89 -0.54
CA VAL A 47 -2.24 2.08 0.31
C VAL A 47 -1.72 3.29 -0.48
N ASN A 48 -2.50 4.37 -0.49
CA ASN A 48 -2.24 5.56 -1.30
C ASN A 48 -1.07 6.41 -0.79
N HIS A 49 0.15 5.97 -1.09
CA HIS A 49 1.36 6.78 -0.93
C HIS A 49 1.67 7.52 -2.25
N SER A 50 0.84 8.53 -2.55
CA SER A 50 0.80 9.23 -3.85
C SER A 50 2.15 9.76 -4.34
N LEU A 51 3.05 10.19 -3.44
CA LEU A 51 4.38 10.70 -3.80
C LEU A 51 5.21 9.70 -4.61
N ARG A 52 4.98 8.38 -4.44
CA ARG A 52 5.68 7.33 -5.20
C ARG A 52 5.40 7.39 -6.71
N PHE A 53 4.34 8.08 -7.13
CA PHE A 53 3.91 8.20 -8.52
C PHE A 53 4.26 9.56 -9.15
N LEU A 54 4.82 10.50 -8.38
CA LEU A 54 5.29 11.77 -8.95
C LEU A 54 6.60 11.56 -9.73
N PRO A 55 6.74 12.11 -10.95
CA PRO A 55 7.94 11.92 -11.79
C PRO A 55 9.25 12.25 -11.08
N ALA A 56 9.27 13.32 -10.27
CA ALA A 56 10.44 13.73 -9.50
C ALA A 56 10.91 12.64 -8.51
N PHE A 57 9.97 12.03 -7.78
CA PHE A 57 10.29 10.96 -6.81
C PHE A 57 10.66 9.65 -7.50
N ALA A 58 10.03 9.34 -8.64
CA ALA A 58 10.39 8.18 -9.45
C ALA A 58 11.82 8.29 -10.00
N GLN A 59 12.19 9.47 -10.54
CA GLN A 59 13.54 9.75 -11.02
C GLN A 59 14.57 9.75 -9.90
N MET A 60 14.25 10.37 -8.76
CA MET A 60 15.11 10.34 -7.58
C MET A 60 15.38 8.90 -7.12
N ARG A 61 14.34 8.06 -7.01
CA ARG A 61 14.50 6.63 -6.67
C ARG A 61 15.39 5.92 -7.69
N LYS A 62 15.20 6.18 -8.99
CA LYS A 62 16.01 5.60 -10.06
C LYS A 62 17.49 6.00 -9.91
N ALA A 63 17.78 7.29 -9.74
CA ALA A 63 19.15 7.79 -9.59
C ALA A 63 19.87 7.16 -8.38
N ILE A 64 19.17 6.99 -7.26
CA ILE A 64 19.72 6.31 -6.07
C ILE A 64 20.03 4.83 -6.39
N VAL A 65 19.09 4.10 -7.00
CA VAL A 65 19.27 2.68 -7.35
C VAL A 65 20.39 2.48 -8.37
N ASP A 66 20.54 3.40 -9.32
CA ASP A 66 21.58 3.38 -10.35
C ASP A 66 22.96 3.82 -9.80
N GLY A 67 23.08 4.12 -8.50
CA GLY A 67 24.35 4.45 -7.85
C GLY A 67 24.87 5.86 -8.12
N TYR A 68 24.02 6.78 -8.59
CA TYR A 68 24.42 8.15 -8.98
C TYR A 68 25.13 8.92 -7.85
N LEU A 69 24.79 8.64 -6.59
CA LEU A 69 25.35 9.35 -5.43
C LEU A 69 26.59 8.67 -4.83
N GLY A 70 27.01 7.49 -5.32
CA GLY A 70 27.97 6.63 -4.61
C GLY A 70 27.37 6.05 -3.33
N GLY A 71 27.89 4.89 -2.90
CA GLY A 71 27.44 4.18 -1.69
C GLY A 71 28.13 4.68 -0.43
#